data_AF-H1VQP9-F1
#
_entry.id   AF-H1VQP9-F1
#
_cell.length_a   1.000
_cell.length_b   1.000
_cell.length_c   1.000
_cell.angle_alpha   90.00
_cell.angle_beta   90.00
_cell.angle_gamma   90.00
#
_symmetry.space_group_name_H-M   'P 1'
#
loop_
_entity.id
_entity.type
_entity.pdbx_description
1 polymer ?
#
loop_
_entity_poly.entity_id
_entity_poly.type
_entity_poly.pdbx_seq_one_letter_code
_entity_poly.pdbx_strand_id
1 'polypeptide(L)'
;MATPFQTEAWTEYGLGVLVILLRIFSRWKIVGFNWQGDDYFAILCLIFWTLELCMLELIGQNGTNIGITNEIGATLTSDEIAKFEFGSKCLLAGWNFYVTLIWCLKACILFFFSRITLVPGPL
;
A
#
# COMPACT_ATOMS: atom_id res chain seq x y z
N MET A 1 2.34 -23.48 3.16
CA MET A 1 3.70 -22.95 3.41
C MET A 1 3.79 -21.62 2.69
N ALA A 2 4.23 -20.56 3.35
CA ALA A 2 4.35 -19.25 2.70
C ALA A 2 5.37 -19.33 1.56
N THR A 3 5.08 -18.70 0.44
CA THR A 3 6.05 -18.58 -0.65
C THR A 3 7.22 -17.67 -0.21
N PRO A 4 8.41 -17.79 -0.83
CA PRO A 4 9.52 -16.88 -0.57
C PRO A 4 9.11 -15.40 -0.72
N PHE A 5 8.32 -15.10 -1.75
CA PHE A 5 7.78 -13.76 -2.01
C PHE A 5 6.87 -13.27 -0.87
N GLN A 6 5.94 -14.09 -0.38
CA GLN A 6 5.10 -13.71 0.76
C GLN A 6 5.94 -13.44 2.01
N THR A 7 6.95 -14.29 2.26
CA THR A 7 7.83 -14.12 3.43
C THR A 7 8.59 -12.80 3.36
N GLU A 8 9.15 -12.47 2.18
CA GLU A 8 9.83 -11.20 1.92
C GLU A 8 8.88 -10.00 2.11
N ALA A 9 7.72 -10.01 1.43
CA ALA A 9 6.77 -8.90 1.45
C ALA A 9 6.21 -8.60 2.85
N TRP A 10 5.83 -9.63 3.61
CA TRP A 10 5.31 -9.45 4.97
C TRP A 10 6.40 -9.03 5.96
N THR A 11 7.65 -9.45 5.75
CA THR A 11 8.79 -9.02 6.58
C THR A 11 9.13 -7.54 6.32
N GLU A 12 9.20 -7.14 5.05
CA GLU A 12 9.42 -5.74 4.65
C GLU A 12 8.30 -4.85 5.18
N TYR A 13 7.05 -5.30 5.04
CA TYR A 13 5.89 -4.61 5.59
C TYR A 13 6.01 -4.44 7.11
N GLY A 14 6.29 -5.51 7.85
CA GLY A 14 6.47 -5.44 9.30
C GLY A 14 7.53 -4.40 9.71
N LEU A 15 8.68 -4.41 9.04
CA LEU A 15 9.75 -3.45 9.31
C LEU A 15 9.33 -2.00 8.96
N GLY A 16 8.73 -1.78 7.79
CA GLY A 16 8.32 -0.45 7.35
C GLY A 16 7.19 0.13 8.20
N VAL A 17 6.22 -0.68 8.63
CA VAL A 17 5.17 -0.26 9.57
C VAL A 17 5.78 0.19 10.88
N LEU A 18 6.76 -0.54 11.43
CA LEU A 18 7.46 -0.12 12.65
C LEU A 18 8.12 1.24 12.47
N VAL A 19 8.79 1.48 11.33
CA VAL A 19 9.40 2.78 11.02
C VAL A 19 8.36 3.90 10.95
N ILE A 20 7.22 3.68 10.27
CA ILE A 20 6.15 4.67 10.15
C ILE A 20 5.53 4.98 11.52
N LEU A 21 5.26 3.96 12.34
CA LEU A 21 4.72 4.14 13.68
C LEU A 21 5.68 4.88 14.59
N LEU A 22 6.98 4.56 14.55
CA LEU A 22 8.01 5.30 15.27
C LEU A 22 8.08 6.77 14.84
N ARG A 23 7.94 7.05 13.54
CA ARG A 23 7.84 8.43 13.03
C ARG A 23 6.63 9.15 13.60
N ILE A 24 5.44 8.55 13.55
CA ILE A 24 4.20 9.16 14.06
C ILE A 24 4.31 9.41 15.58
N PHE A 25 4.84 8.44 16.33
CA PHE A 25 5.06 8.57 17.77
C PHE A 25 6.04 9.70 18.10
N SER A 26 7.18 9.77 17.40
CA SER A 26 8.17 10.84 17.58
C SER A 26 7.57 12.21 17.30
N ARG A 27 6.81 12.36 16.21
CA ARG A 27 6.11 13.61 15.87
C ARG A 27 5.11 13.99 16.94
N TRP A 28 4.27 13.05 17.39
CA TRP A 28 3.32 13.31 18.47
C TRP A 28 4.01 13.78 19.76
N LYS A 29 5.18 13.23 20.10
CA LYS A 29 5.97 13.65 21.27
C LYS A 29 6.59 15.05 21.12
N ILE A 30 6.95 15.48 19.91
CA ILE A 30 7.61 16.77 19.66
C ILE A 30 6.61 17.91 19.45
N VAL A 31 5.58 17.70 18.62
CA VAL A 31 4.64 18.76 18.22
C VAL A 31 3.24 18.60 18.83
N GLY A 32 3.00 17.54 19.61
CA GLY A 32 1.68 17.25 20.17
C GLY A 32 0.66 16.99 19.07
N PHE A 33 -0.50 17.64 19.16
CA PHE A 33 -1.57 17.57 18.16
C PHE A 33 -1.45 18.62 17.04
N ASN A 34 -0.37 19.42 17.01
CA ASN A 34 -0.13 20.39 15.94
C ASN A 34 0.44 19.69 14.69
N TRP A 35 -0.33 18.75 14.15
CA TRP A 35 0.07 17.89 13.04
C TRP A 35 0.08 18.64 11.72
N GLN A 36 1.09 18.36 10.92
CA GLN A 36 1.28 18.95 9.61
C GLN A 36 0.76 18.01 8.52
N GLY A 37 0.66 18.51 7.29
CA GLY A 37 0.16 17.72 6.15
C GLY A 37 0.89 16.38 5.98
N ASP A 38 2.22 16.36 6.16
CA ASP A 38 3.03 15.14 6.05
C ASP A 38 2.73 14.09 7.14
N ASP A 39 2.18 14.49 8.29
CA ASP A 39 1.81 13.56 9.36
C ASP A 39 0.53 12.81 8.98
N TYR A 40 -0.48 13.52 8.45
CA TYR A 40 -1.72 12.92 7.96
C TYR A 40 -1.47 12.01 6.74
N PHE A 41 -0.67 12.47 5.79
CA PHE A 41 -0.36 11.68 4.60
C PHE A 41 0.42 10.40 4.93
N ALA A 42 1.23 10.38 5.99
CA ALA A 42 1.91 9.15 6.40
C ALA A 42 0.96 8.10 6.98
N ILE A 43 -0.12 8.52 7.66
CA ILE A 43 -1.17 7.59 8.09
C ILE A 43 -1.90 7.04 6.86
N LEU A 44 -2.20 7.90 5.88
CA LEU A 44 -2.78 7.44 4.61
C LEU A 44 -1.85 6.46 3.90
N CYS A 45 -0.54 6.72 3.86
CA CYS A 45 0.44 5.77 3.30
C CYS A 45 0.37 4.42 4.02
N LEU A 46 0.30 4.41 5.35
CA LEU A 46 0.17 3.17 6.11
C LEU A 46 -1.11 2.40 5.73
N ILE A 47 -2.24 3.10 5.65
CA ILE A 47 -3.53 2.50 5.28
C ILE A 47 -3.48 1.92 3.87
N PHE A 48 -3.07 2.71 2.88
CA PHE A 48 -3.05 2.27 1.47
C PHE A 48 -2.04 1.16 1.23
N TRP A 49 -0.88 1.20 1.89
CA TRP A 49 0.11 0.13 1.81
C TRP A 49 -0.41 -1.18 2.43
N THR A 50 -1.11 -1.10 3.56
CA THR A 50 -1.78 -2.27 4.16
C THR A 50 -2.82 -2.86 3.21
N LEU A 51 -3.67 -2.01 2.64
CA LEU A 51 -4.71 -2.44 1.71
C LEU A 51 -4.11 -3.08 0.45
N GLU A 52 -3.05 -2.50 -0.10
CA GLU A 52 -2.33 -3.05 -1.24
C GLU A 52 -1.76 -4.44 -0.93
N LEU A 53 -1.08 -4.60 0.20
CA LEU A 53 -0.51 -5.90 0.59
C LEU A 53 -1.60 -6.95 0.82
N CYS A 54 -2.73 -6.57 1.42
CA CYS A 54 -3.90 -7.45 1.54
C CYS A 54 -4.47 -7.85 0.18
N MET A 55 -4.55 -6.93 -0.79
CA MET A 55 -5.00 -7.28 -2.14
C MET A 55 -4.05 -8.27 -2.81
N LEU A 56 -2.73 -8.08 -2.68
CA LEU A 56 -1.72 -9.01 -3.22
C LEU A 56 -1.84 -10.41 -2.62
N GLU A 57 -2.07 -10.51 -1.31
CA GLU A 57 -2.29 -11.80 -0.63
C GLU A 57 -3.56 -12.49 -1.16
N LEU A 58 -4.67 -11.75 -1.30
CA LEU A 58 -5.92 -12.29 -1.86
C LEU A 58 -5.77 -12.72 -3.31
N ILE A 59 -5.01 -11.98 -4.11
CA ILE A 59 -4.67 -12.35 -5.49
C ILE A 59 -3.85 -13.63 -5.53
N GLY A 60 -2.86 -13.77 -4.65
CA GLY A 60 -2.05 -14.98 -4.55
C GLY A 60 -2.86 -16.24 -4.19
N GLN A 61 -3.93 -16.07 -3.40
CA GLN A 61 -4.81 -17.18 -2.99
C GLN A 61 -5.87 -17.53 -4.04
N ASN A 62 -6.41 -16.55 -4.75
CA ASN A 62 -7.57 -16.75 -5.63
C ASN A 62 -7.21 -16.81 -7.12
N GLY A 63 -6.03 -16.33 -7.51
CA GLY A 63 -5.64 -16.15 -8.92
C GLY A 63 -6.38 -14.98 -9.58
N THR A 64 -6.08 -14.68 -10.84
CA THR A 64 -6.75 -13.61 -11.60
C THR A 64 -7.03 -14.06 -13.02
N ASN A 65 -7.75 -13.23 -13.77
CA ASN A 65 -7.92 -13.40 -15.22
C ASN A 65 -6.63 -13.24 -16.04
N ILE A 66 -5.52 -12.75 -15.46
CA ILE A 66 -4.25 -12.64 -16.19
C ILE A 66 -3.70 -14.04 -16.48
N GLY A 67 -3.43 -14.32 -17.76
CA GLY A 67 -2.87 -15.60 -18.20
C GLY A 67 -3.91 -16.68 -18.50
N ILE A 68 -5.21 -16.40 -18.35
CA ILE A 68 -6.28 -17.30 -18.79
C ILE A 68 -6.45 -17.16 -20.32
N THR A 69 -6.11 -18.22 -21.06
CA THR A 69 -6.37 -18.32 -22.50
C THR A 69 -7.77 -18.88 -22.76
N ASN A 70 -8.28 -18.74 -23.98
CA ASN A 70 -9.60 -19.27 -24.35
C ASN A 70 -9.71 -20.79 -24.14
N GLU A 71 -8.62 -21.52 -24.38
CA GLU A 71 -8.55 -22.97 -24.19
C GLU A 71 -8.65 -23.35 -22.71
N ILE A 72 -7.93 -22.63 -21.85
CA ILE A 72 -7.99 -22.83 -20.39
C ILE A 72 -9.37 -22.44 -19.87
N GLY A 73 -9.90 -21.30 -20.32
CA GLY A 73 -11.21 -20.78 -19.93
C GLY A 73 -12.36 -21.76 -20.21
N ALA A 74 -12.29 -22.51 -21.31
CA ALA A 74 -13.28 -23.52 -21.66
C ALA A 74 -13.26 -24.76 -20.73
N THR A 75 -12.16 -24.97 -20.00
CA THR A 75 -12.02 -26.10 -19.06
C THR A 75 -12.33 -25.73 -17.61
N LEU A 76 -12.51 -24.44 -17.31
CA LEU A 76 -12.74 -23.97 -15.94
C LEU A 76 -14.14 -24.33 -15.45
N THR A 77 -14.20 -24.78 -14.21
CA THR A 77 -15.46 -24.96 -13.48
C THR A 77 -16.04 -23.62 -13.04
N SER A 78 -17.34 -23.59 -12.73
CA SER A 78 -18.01 -22.38 -12.22
C SER A 78 -17.34 -21.82 -10.95
N ASP A 79 -16.83 -22.69 -10.09
CA ASP A 79 -16.21 -22.31 -8.82
C ASP A 79 -14.83 -21.67 -9.04
N GLU A 80 -14.07 -22.15 -10.02
CA GLU A 80 -12.78 -21.56 -10.41
C GLU A 80 -12.98 -20.19 -11.07
N ILE A 81 -13.99 -20.06 -11.91
CA ILE A 81 -14.37 -18.78 -12.53
C ILE A 81 -14.70 -17.75 -11.45
N ALA A 82 -15.49 -18.12 -10.44
CA ALA A 82 -15.84 -17.23 -9.34
C ALA A 82 -14.60 -16.77 -8.53
N LYS A 83 -13.62 -17.67 -8.31
CA LYS A 83 -12.36 -17.32 -7.66
C LYS A 83 -11.54 -16.32 -8.48
N PHE A 84 -11.38 -16.56 -9.78
CA PHE A 84 -10.67 -15.63 -10.66
C PHE A 84 -11.38 -14.30 -10.81
N GLU A 85 -12.72 -14.28 -10.83
CA GLU A 85 -13.49 -13.03 -10.83
C GLU A 85 -13.20 -12.21 -9.56
N PHE A 86 -13.20 -12.85 -8.40
CA PHE A 86 -12.87 -12.20 -7.13
C PHE A 86 -11.43 -11.67 -7.14
N GLY A 87 -10.45 -12.49 -7.51
CA GLY A 87 -9.06 -12.06 -7.54
C GLY A 87 -8.79 -10.98 -8.59
N SER A 88 -9.49 -10.96 -9.72
CA SER A 88 -9.44 -9.86 -10.70
C SER A 88 -9.99 -8.54 -10.13
N LYS A 89 -11.03 -8.58 -9.29
CA LYS A 89 -11.52 -7.38 -8.58
C LYS A 89 -10.48 -6.90 -7.57
N CYS A 90 -9.86 -7.81 -6.83
CA CYS A 90 -8.75 -7.48 -5.92
C CYS A 90 -7.55 -6.88 -6.66
N LEU A 91 -7.21 -7.38 -7.84
CA LEU A 91 -6.15 -6.84 -8.69
C LEU A 91 -6.42 -5.39 -9.07
N LEU A 92 -7.62 -5.10 -9.56
CA LEU A 92 -8.00 -3.74 -9.93
C LEU A 92 -7.97 -2.80 -8.70
N ALA A 93 -8.47 -3.26 -7.55
CA ALA A 93 -8.39 -2.51 -6.30
C ALA A 93 -6.93 -2.26 -5.88
N GLY A 94 -6.08 -3.29 -5.96
CA GLY A 94 -4.65 -3.22 -5.65
C GLY A 94 -3.93 -2.14 -6.48
N TRP A 95 -4.18 -2.06 -7.79
CA TRP A 95 -3.64 -1.00 -8.63
C TRP A 95 -4.07 0.41 -8.20
N ASN A 96 -5.34 0.58 -7.80
CA ASN A 96 -5.82 1.88 -7.32
C ASN A 96 -5.17 2.27 -5.99
N PHE A 97 -5.01 1.31 -5.07
CA PHE A 97 -4.30 1.54 -3.81
C PHE A 97 -2.84 1.89 -4.03
N TYR A 98 -2.15 1.18 -4.94
CA TYR A 98 -0.76 1.46 -5.29
C TYR A 98 -0.57 2.88 -5.85
N VAL A 99 -1.40 3.28 -6.82
CA VAL A 99 -1.34 4.63 -7.41
C VAL A 99 -1.59 5.69 -6.32
N THR A 100 -2.59 5.46 -5.47
CA THR A 100 -2.92 6.39 -4.39
C THR A 100 -1.80 6.47 -3.36
N LEU A 101 -1.17 5.35 -3.01
CA LEU A 101 0.00 5.29 -2.14
C LEU A 101 1.17 6.13 -2.69
N ILE A 102 1.48 6.02 -3.99
CA ILE A 102 2.51 6.84 -4.63
C ILE A 102 2.18 8.34 -4.50
N TRP A 103 0.92 8.71 -4.72
CA TRP A 103 0.49 10.11 -4.58
C TRP A 103 0.57 10.59 -3.13
N CYS A 104 0.23 9.76 -2.15
CA CYS A 104 0.40 10.09 -0.74
C CYS A 104 1.88 10.28 -0.38
N LEU A 105 2.77 9.41 -0.87
CA LEU A 105 4.22 9.53 -0.67
C LEU A 105 4.78 10.81 -1.30
N LYS A 106 4.34 11.15 -2.52
CA LYS A 106 4.69 12.42 -3.16
C LYS A 106 4.24 13.61 -2.31
N ALA A 107 3.01 13.59 -1.80
CA ALA A 107 2.49 14.65 -0.94
C ALA A 107 3.33 14.78 0.35
N CYS A 108 3.65 13.68 1.03
CA CYS A 108 4.57 13.67 2.19
C CYS A 108 5.89 14.39 1.89
N ILE A 109 6.52 14.05 0.76
CA ILE A 109 7.78 14.66 0.35
C ILE A 109 7.59 16.15 0.05
N LEU A 110 6.54 16.55 -0.66
CA LEU A 110 6.28 17.94 -0.98
C LEU A 110 6.07 18.81 0.27
N PHE A 111 5.30 18.34 1.26
CA PHE A 111 5.13 19.05 2.54
C PHE A 111 6.43 19.13 3.34
N PHE A 112 7.23 18.07 3.31
CA PHE A 112 8.55 18.09 3.94
C PHE A 112 9.48 19.11 3.27
N PHE A 113 9.54 19.13 1.93
CA PHE A 113 10.34 20.10 1.18
C PHE A 113 9.87 21.53 1.42
N SER A 114 8.57 21.79 1.37
CA SER A 114 8.03 23.14 1.61
C SER A 114 8.44 23.68 2.98
N ARG A 115 8.55 22.80 3.99
CA ARG A 115 9.02 23.18 5.33
C ARG A 115 10.50 23.58 5.36
N ILE A 116 11.34 22.93 4.56
CA ILE A 116 12.79 23.21 4.53
C ILE A 116 13.09 24.42 3.64
N THR A 117 12.37 24.60 2.54
CA THR A 117 12.69 25.62 1.54
C THR A 117 11.93 26.93 1.70
N LEU A 118 10.69 26.91 2.23
CA LEU A 118 9.85 28.11 2.34
C LEU A 118 9.83 28.73 3.74
N VAL A 119 10.47 28.10 4.73
CA VAL A 119 10.76 28.77 6.00
C VAL A 119 11.98 29.66 5.78
N PRO A 120 11.85 30.99 5.77
CA PRO A 120 13.01 31.87 5.63
C PRO A 120 13.92 31.63 6.83
N GLY A 121 15.21 31.37 6.59
CA GLY A 121 16.22 31.47 7.65
C GLY A 121 16.18 32.87 8.27
N PRO A 122 16.64 33.03 9.52
CA PRO A 122 16.72 34.36 10.14
C PRO A 122 17.67 35.22 9.30
N LEU A 123 17.14 36.29 8.71
CA LEU A 123 17.92 37.42 8.20
C LEU A 123 18.40 38.28 9.37
#